data_AF-A0A923SQY5-F1
#
_entry.id   AF-A0A923SQY5-F1
#
_cell.length_a   1.000
_cell.length_b   1.000
_cell.length_c   1.000
_cell.angle_alpha   90.00
_cell.angle_beta   90.00
_cell.angle_gamma   90.00
#
_symmetry.space_group_name_H-M   'P 1'
#
loop_
_entity.id
_entity.type
_entity.pdbx_description
1 polymer ?
#
loop_
_entity_poly.entity_id
_entity_poly.type
_entity_poly.pdbx_seq_one_letter_code
_entity_poly.pdbx_strand_id
1 'polypeptide(L)'
;MKYPDYVKQYRPKGTVVKKVNDTYYAYYATSKRVPGKNYPVQEIKGLAGKIDRWGFHPLYRTRVDTEHVVIRECGFTNFLLKFEEEYISRRSGPVQERRNLYYSMIVYLSNNSFLNDRADVTIYPVDEMVERFHIGIPNQITAISKICEYPLEELEPLKYICSFRMGKMVFQSELTKVQRELLERLGLAENEIR
;
A
#
# COMPACT_ATOMS: atom_id res chain seq x y z
N MET A 1 21.68 1.38 -35.31
CA MET A 1 21.55 2.05 -34.00
C MET A 1 22.52 1.38 -33.02
N LYS A 2 23.47 2.12 -32.44
CA LYS A 2 24.48 1.55 -31.54
C LYS A 2 23.90 1.53 -30.12
N TYR A 3 23.67 0.34 -29.57
CA TYR A 3 23.25 0.20 -28.18
C TYR A 3 24.40 0.61 -27.24
N PRO A 4 24.10 1.26 -26.11
CA PRO A 4 25.06 1.44 -25.02
C PRO A 4 25.62 0.09 -24.55
N ASP A 5 26.84 0.11 -24.02
CA ASP A 5 27.52 -1.14 -23.64
C ASP A 5 26.81 -1.89 -22.51
N TYR A 6 26.21 -1.17 -21.56
CA TYR A 6 25.41 -1.77 -20.49
C TYR A 6 24.22 -2.57 -21.04
N VAL A 7 23.62 -2.14 -22.16
CA VAL A 7 22.49 -2.85 -22.79
C VAL A 7 22.95 -4.20 -23.34
N LYS A 8 24.17 -4.27 -23.87
CA LYS A 8 24.74 -5.54 -24.37
C LYS A 8 25.19 -6.43 -23.22
N GLN A 9 25.79 -5.84 -22.19
CA GLN A 9 26.28 -6.54 -20.99
C GLN A 9 25.14 -7.21 -20.22
N TYR A 10 24.05 -6.49 -19.98
CA TYR A 10 22.92 -6.99 -19.19
C TYR A 10 21.86 -7.71 -20.02
N ARG A 11 22.03 -7.85 -21.34
CA ARG A 11 21.04 -8.55 -22.18
C ARG A 11 20.97 -10.05 -21.82
N PRO A 12 19.81 -10.55 -21.38
CA PRO A 12 19.63 -11.98 -21.16
C PRO A 12 19.79 -12.79 -22.46
N LYS A 13 20.34 -14.00 -22.36
CA LYS A 13 20.41 -14.92 -23.51
C LYS A 13 18.99 -15.25 -24.01
N GLY A 14 18.86 -15.50 -25.32
CA GLY A 14 17.56 -15.80 -25.94
C GLY A 14 16.60 -14.62 -26.04
N THR A 15 17.10 -13.39 -25.86
CA THR A 15 16.29 -12.17 -25.99
C THR A 15 16.80 -11.22 -27.06
N VAL A 16 15.87 -10.43 -27.61
CA VAL A 16 16.14 -9.30 -28.50
C VAL A 16 15.78 -8.01 -27.78
N VAL A 17 16.57 -6.96 -28.02
CA VAL A 17 16.35 -5.65 -27.39
C VAL A 17 15.69 -4.73 -28.39
N LYS A 18 14.66 -4.00 -27.94
CA LYS A 18 14.09 -2.85 -28.65
C LYS A 18 14.15 -1.62 -27.77
N LYS A 19 14.58 -0.49 -28.33
CA LYS A 19 14.48 0.82 -27.68
C LYS A 19 13.08 1.38 -27.94
N VAL A 20 12.37 1.75 -26.89
CA VAL A 20 11.08 2.46 -26.96
C VAL A 20 11.21 3.68 -26.05
N ASN A 21 11.13 4.88 -26.63
CA ASN A 21 11.49 6.13 -25.97
C ASN A 21 12.90 6.02 -25.36
N ASP A 22 13.08 6.31 -24.08
CA ASP A 22 14.36 6.22 -23.38
C ASP A 22 14.59 4.90 -22.63
N THR A 23 13.74 3.89 -22.87
CA THR A 23 13.84 2.58 -22.21
C THR A 23 14.22 1.47 -23.18
N TYR A 24 15.09 0.56 -22.75
CA TYR A 24 15.45 -0.64 -23.48
C TYR A 24 14.66 -1.83 -22.95
N TYR A 25 13.86 -2.45 -23.81
CA TYR A 25 13.05 -3.60 -23.47
C TYR A 25 13.64 -4.86 -24.07
N ALA A 26 13.78 -5.91 -23.26
CA ALA A 26 14.19 -7.23 -23.69
C ALA A 26 12.96 -8.10 -23.95
N TYR A 27 12.94 -8.77 -25.10
CA TYR A 27 11.85 -9.66 -25.51
C TYR A 27 12.40 -11.05 -25.77
N TYR A 28 11.72 -12.09 -25.30
CA TYR A 28 12.02 -13.46 -25.70
C TYR A 28 11.80 -13.61 -27.20
N ALA A 29 12.79 -14.18 -27.90
CA ALA A 29 12.72 -14.35 -29.34
C ALA A 29 13.23 -15.73 -29.75
N THR A 30 12.55 -16.32 -30.73
CA THR A 30 12.97 -17.55 -31.40
C THR A 30 13.11 -17.29 -32.90
N SER A 31 14.01 -17.99 -33.57
CA SER A 31 14.12 -17.93 -35.02
C SER A 31 13.16 -18.91 -35.68
N LYS A 32 12.39 -18.45 -36.69
CA LYS A 32 11.50 -19.28 -37.51
C LYS A 32 11.92 -19.19 -38.97
N ARG A 33 12.15 -20.35 -39.61
CA ARG A 33 12.42 -20.42 -41.06
C ARG A 33 11.13 -20.06 -41.80
N VAL A 34 11.19 -19.07 -42.69
CA VAL A 34 10.07 -18.65 -43.53
C VAL A 34 10.45 -18.91 -44.99
N PRO A 35 9.66 -19.69 -45.76
CA PRO A 35 9.92 -19.91 -47.18
C PRO A 35 10.03 -18.57 -47.94
N GLY A 36 11.02 -18.46 -48.83
CA GLY A 36 11.26 -17.25 -49.62
C GLY A 36 12.09 -16.15 -48.93
N LYS A 37 12.51 -16.33 -47.67
CA LYS A 37 13.49 -15.44 -47.03
C LYS A 37 14.84 -16.13 -46.86
N ASN A 38 15.90 -15.39 -47.19
CA ASN A 38 17.29 -15.87 -47.10
C ASN A 38 17.71 -16.22 -45.66
N TYR A 39 17.09 -15.59 -44.65
CA TYR A 39 17.40 -15.80 -43.25
C TYR A 39 16.14 -16.08 -42.41
N PRO A 40 16.26 -16.87 -41.32
CA PRO A 40 15.17 -17.05 -40.37
C PRO A 40 14.67 -15.72 -39.81
N VAL A 41 13.36 -15.59 -39.68
CA VAL A 41 12.71 -14.42 -39.11
C VAL A 41 12.66 -14.56 -37.60
N GLN A 42 12.92 -13.46 -36.88
CA GLN A 42 12.73 -13.43 -35.43
C GLN A 42 11.25 -13.35 -35.07
N GLU A 43 10.78 -14.33 -34.32
CA GLU A 43 9.44 -14.36 -33.74
C GLU A 43 9.52 -13.95 -32.27
N ILE A 44 8.81 -12.89 -31.89
CA ILE A 44 8.77 -12.39 -30.51
C ILE A 44 7.73 -13.18 -29.72
N LYS A 45 8.16 -13.85 -28.65
CA LYS A 45 7.29 -14.65 -27.77
C LYS A 45 6.68 -13.85 -26.62
N GLY A 46 7.32 -12.76 -26.21
CA GLY A 46 6.80 -11.91 -25.14
C GLY A 46 7.87 -11.00 -24.54
N LEU A 47 7.44 -10.05 -23.70
CA LEU A 47 8.33 -9.16 -22.98
C LEU A 47 9.01 -9.92 -21.82
N ALA A 48 10.35 -9.93 -21.82
CA ALA A 48 11.15 -10.54 -20.77
C ALA A 48 11.42 -9.56 -19.62
N GLY A 49 11.55 -8.26 -19.91
CA GLY A 49 11.86 -7.24 -18.91
C GLY A 49 12.43 -5.97 -19.51
N LYS A 50 12.97 -5.09 -18.66
CA LYS A 50 13.66 -3.85 -19.05
C LYS A 50 15.14 -3.89 -18.69
N ILE A 51 15.96 -3.19 -19.46
CA ILE A 51 17.40 -3.04 -19.21
C ILE A 51 17.69 -1.56 -18.98
N ASP A 52 18.42 -1.26 -17.91
CA ASP A 52 18.96 0.06 -17.62
C ASP A 52 20.44 -0.02 -17.21
N ARG A 53 21.02 1.10 -16.77
CA ARG A 53 22.43 1.18 -16.37
C ARG A 53 22.79 0.32 -15.15
N TRP A 54 21.79 -0.13 -14.39
CA TRP A 54 21.98 -0.91 -13.18
C TRP A 54 21.76 -2.41 -13.39
N GLY A 55 21.09 -2.82 -14.46
CA GLY A 55 20.94 -4.24 -14.77
C GLY A 55 19.76 -4.57 -15.67
N PHE A 56 19.48 -5.88 -15.74
CA PHE A 56 18.25 -6.40 -16.30
C PHE A 56 17.21 -6.60 -15.19
N HIS A 57 16.02 -6.05 -15.41
CA HIS A 57 14.88 -6.15 -14.52
C HIS A 57 13.83 -7.04 -15.17
N PRO A 58 13.73 -8.32 -14.76
CA PRO A 58 12.75 -9.24 -15.31
C PRO A 58 11.33 -8.76 -15.07
N LEU A 59 10.46 -8.98 -16.05
CA LEU A 59 9.03 -8.76 -15.91
C LEU A 59 8.46 -9.90 -15.07
N TYR A 60 8.17 -9.64 -13.80
CA TYR A 60 7.38 -10.56 -12.99
C TYR A 60 5.91 -10.35 -13.31
N ARG A 61 5.27 -11.38 -13.89
CA ARG A 61 3.81 -11.44 -13.99
C ARG A 61 3.30 -12.28 -12.83
N THR A 62 2.74 -11.63 -11.82
CA THR A 62 2.01 -12.34 -10.77
C THR A 62 0.55 -12.48 -11.19
N ARG A 63 0.03 -13.71 -11.17
CA ARG A 63 -1.41 -13.93 -11.28
C ARG A 63 -2.04 -13.49 -9.96
N VAL A 64 -2.81 -12.42 -10.01
CA VAL A 64 -3.60 -11.95 -8.88
C VAL A 64 -5.04 -12.38 -9.10
N ASP A 65 -5.66 -12.88 -8.04
CA ASP A 65 -7.10 -13.07 -8.01
C ASP A 65 -7.75 -11.70 -7.84
N THR A 66 -8.52 -11.28 -8.84
CA THR A 66 -9.23 -10.00 -8.86
C THR A 66 -10.70 -10.15 -8.44
N GLU A 67 -11.20 -11.36 -8.18
CA GLU A 67 -12.59 -11.58 -7.77
C GLU A 67 -12.80 -11.19 -6.30
N HIS A 68 -11.76 -11.33 -5.47
CA HIS A 68 -11.80 -11.04 -4.04
C HIS A 68 -10.75 -9.98 -3.65
N VAL A 69 -11.05 -8.72 -4.00
CA VAL A 69 -10.24 -7.56 -3.61
C VAL A 69 -10.82 -6.94 -2.34
N VAL A 70 -10.05 -6.93 -1.26
CA VAL A 70 -10.40 -6.21 -0.03
C VAL A 70 -9.51 -4.98 0.08
N ILE A 71 -10.13 -3.81 0.20
CA ILE A 71 -9.43 -2.52 0.32
C ILE A 71 -9.74 -1.95 1.70
N ARG A 72 -8.69 -1.69 2.48
CA ARG A 72 -8.80 -1.08 3.80
C ARG A 72 -7.88 0.11 3.95
N GLU A 73 -8.39 1.14 4.61
CA GLU A 73 -7.60 2.27 5.09
C GLU A 73 -6.62 1.79 6.16
N CYS A 74 -5.34 2.14 6.01
CA CYS A 74 -4.31 1.83 6.99
C CYS A 74 -3.56 3.06 7.49
N GLY A 75 -3.48 4.16 6.73
CA GLY A 75 -2.62 5.27 7.11
C GLY A 75 -3.08 6.06 8.34
N PHE A 76 -4.32 6.53 8.36
CA PHE A 76 -4.92 7.22 9.49
C PHE A 76 -5.02 6.29 10.71
N THR A 77 -5.39 5.03 10.48
CA THR A 77 -5.43 4.01 11.54
C THR A 77 -4.06 3.80 12.17
N ASN A 78 -3.01 3.52 11.38
CA ASN A 78 -1.65 3.30 11.88
C ASN A 78 -1.07 4.54 12.56
N PHE A 79 -1.39 5.73 12.06
CA PHE A 79 -1.03 6.97 12.74
C PHE A 79 -1.63 7.05 14.15
N LEU A 80 -2.93 6.83 14.30
CA LEU A 80 -3.58 6.87 15.61
C LEU A 80 -3.10 5.75 16.54
N LEU A 81 -2.82 4.55 16.03
CA LEU A 81 -2.31 3.45 16.85
C LEU A 81 -0.99 3.76 17.58
N LYS A 82 -0.18 4.72 17.10
CA LYS A 82 1.02 5.20 17.81
C LYS A 82 0.71 5.81 19.18
N PHE A 83 -0.53 6.26 19.38
CA PHE A 83 -1.01 6.91 20.60
C PHE A 83 -1.88 6.00 21.48
N GLU A 84 -1.95 4.70 21.17
CA GLU A 84 -2.79 3.74 21.89
C GLU A 84 -2.49 3.73 23.39
N GLU A 85 -1.22 3.58 23.77
CA GLU A 85 -0.81 3.49 25.18
C GLU A 85 -1.19 4.76 25.96
N GLU A 86 -1.01 5.93 25.35
CA GLU A 86 -1.43 7.19 25.97
C GLU A 86 -2.95 7.25 26.14
N TYR A 87 -3.70 6.88 25.11
CA TYR A 87 -5.17 6.88 25.17
C TYR A 87 -5.70 5.92 26.25
N ILE A 88 -5.18 4.70 26.31
CA ILE A 88 -5.65 3.71 27.29
C ILE A 88 -5.21 4.08 28.69
N SER A 89 -4.04 4.70 28.90
CA SER A 89 -3.54 5.08 30.23
C SER A 89 -4.46 6.07 30.95
N ARG A 90 -5.21 6.89 30.19
CA ARG A 90 -6.17 7.88 30.70
C ARG A 90 -7.50 7.27 31.16
N ARG A 91 -7.63 5.94 31.11
CA ARG A 91 -8.88 5.21 31.38
C ARG A 91 -8.66 4.09 32.38
N SER A 92 -9.65 3.87 33.24
CA SER A 92 -9.74 2.71 34.11
C SER A 92 -10.43 1.53 33.41
N GLY A 93 -10.24 0.32 33.96
CA GLY A 93 -10.86 -0.90 33.47
C GLY A 93 -9.90 -1.86 32.75
N PRO A 94 -10.41 -3.01 32.29
CA PRO A 94 -9.61 -4.02 31.60
C PRO A 94 -8.87 -3.45 30.40
N VAL A 95 -7.59 -3.82 30.23
CA VAL A 95 -6.74 -3.33 29.12
C VAL A 95 -7.40 -3.56 27.76
N GLN A 96 -7.95 -4.76 27.55
CA GLN A 96 -8.57 -5.13 26.27
C GLN A 96 -9.82 -4.29 25.96
N GLU A 97 -10.64 -3.99 26.96
CA GLU A 97 -11.82 -3.14 26.76
C GLU A 97 -11.43 -1.70 26.40
N ARG A 98 -10.40 -1.16 27.06
CA ARG A 98 -9.85 0.17 26.75
C ARG A 98 -9.29 0.24 25.32
N ARG A 99 -8.59 -0.81 24.88
CA ARG A 99 -8.11 -0.95 23.49
C ARG A 99 -9.26 -1.03 22.50
N ASN A 100 -10.24 -1.90 22.75
CA ASN A 100 -11.41 -2.06 21.90
C ASN A 100 -12.22 -0.75 21.78
N LEU A 101 -12.36 0.02 22.87
CA LEU A 101 -12.97 1.37 22.82
C LEU A 101 -12.17 2.33 21.95
N TYR A 102 -10.84 2.33 22.05
CA TYR A 102 -10.01 3.17 21.19
C TYR A 102 -10.14 2.76 19.71
N TYR A 103 -10.10 1.48 19.42
CA TYR A 103 -10.27 0.94 18.07
C TYR A 103 -11.66 1.26 17.51
N SER A 104 -12.70 1.20 18.34
CA SER A 104 -14.06 1.60 17.96
C SER A 104 -14.12 3.08 17.60
N MET A 105 -13.42 3.95 18.34
CA MET A 105 -13.29 5.36 17.99
C MET A 105 -12.50 5.58 16.69
N ILE A 106 -11.43 4.81 16.44
CA ILE A 106 -10.68 4.88 15.17
C ILE A 106 -11.59 4.47 14.00
N VAL A 107 -12.34 3.37 14.13
CA VAL A 107 -13.30 2.94 13.11
C VAL A 107 -14.42 3.96 12.93
N TYR A 108 -14.90 4.59 14.00
CA TYR A 108 -15.87 5.68 13.90
C TYR A 108 -15.31 6.87 13.09
N LEU A 109 -14.04 7.23 13.29
CA LEU A 109 -13.37 8.32 12.56
C LEU A 109 -12.99 7.94 11.13
N SER A 110 -12.70 6.66 10.89
CA SER A 110 -12.30 6.08 9.61
C SER A 110 -12.97 4.73 9.41
N ASN A 111 -14.19 4.76 8.86
CA ASN A 111 -15.04 3.58 8.74
C ASN A 111 -14.42 2.45 7.90
N ASN A 112 -13.52 2.78 6.97
CA ASN A 112 -12.83 1.77 6.15
C ASN A 112 -11.53 1.24 6.78
N SER A 113 -11.27 1.52 8.05
CA SER A 113 -10.09 1.02 8.77
C SER A 113 -9.93 -0.50 8.68
N PHE A 114 -8.69 -0.97 8.56
CA PHE A 114 -8.37 -2.40 8.60
C PHE A 114 -8.73 -3.07 9.94
N LEU A 115 -8.98 -2.30 11.00
CA LEU A 115 -9.42 -2.82 12.30
C LEU A 115 -10.74 -3.61 12.19
N ASN A 116 -11.58 -3.33 11.20
CA ASN A 116 -12.80 -4.10 10.93
C ASN A 116 -12.53 -5.58 10.58
N ASP A 117 -11.33 -5.90 10.09
CA ASP A 117 -10.97 -7.25 9.65
C ASP A 117 -10.14 -8.01 10.70
N ARG A 118 -9.85 -7.40 11.85
CA ARG A 118 -9.07 -8.02 12.92
C ARG A 118 -9.94 -8.91 13.80
N ALA A 119 -9.60 -10.20 13.86
CA ALA A 119 -10.34 -11.18 14.67
C ALA A 119 -10.13 -11.02 16.19
N ASP A 120 -9.05 -10.35 16.61
CA ASP A 120 -8.71 -10.11 18.01
C ASP A 120 -9.30 -8.80 18.57
N VAL A 121 -10.05 -8.07 17.74
CA VAL A 121 -10.63 -6.77 18.08
C VAL A 121 -12.15 -6.86 18.13
N THR A 122 -12.74 -6.26 19.16
CA THR A 122 -14.18 -6.02 19.21
C THR A 122 -14.43 -4.55 18.90
N ILE A 123 -15.19 -4.28 17.83
CA ILE A 123 -15.65 -2.94 17.50
C ILE A 123 -17.04 -2.75 18.09
N TYR A 124 -17.16 -1.81 19.02
CA TYR A 124 -18.42 -1.44 19.65
C TYR A 124 -19.14 -0.40 18.78
N PRO A 125 -20.43 -0.58 18.47
CA PRO A 125 -21.23 0.46 17.85
C PRO A 125 -21.38 1.66 18.78
N VAL A 126 -21.71 2.82 18.21
CA VAL A 126 -21.82 4.09 18.96
C VAL A 126 -22.80 3.96 20.13
N ASP A 127 -23.95 3.34 19.92
CA ASP A 127 -24.97 3.19 20.97
C ASP A 127 -24.43 2.39 22.15
N GLU A 128 -23.69 1.30 21.91
CA GLU A 128 -23.06 0.53 23.00
C GLU A 128 -21.97 1.36 23.70
N MET A 129 -21.16 2.13 22.95
CA MET A 129 -20.17 3.04 23.55
C MET A 129 -20.82 4.06 24.49
N VAL A 130 -21.98 4.61 24.11
CA VAL A 130 -22.70 5.61 24.91
C VAL A 130 -23.40 4.96 26.11
N GLU A 131 -24.13 3.88 25.89
CA GLU A 131 -25.00 3.28 26.92
C GLU A 131 -24.21 2.47 27.94
N ARG A 132 -23.33 1.57 27.48
CA ARG A 132 -22.59 0.65 28.35
C ARG A 132 -21.35 1.29 28.95
N PHE A 133 -20.63 2.07 28.14
CA PHE A 133 -19.33 2.63 28.53
C PHE A 133 -19.39 4.11 28.89
N HIS A 134 -20.58 4.74 28.79
CA HIS A 134 -20.81 6.14 29.11
C HIS A 134 -19.86 7.10 28.37
N ILE A 135 -19.57 6.77 27.10
CA ILE A 135 -18.64 7.51 26.26
C ILE A 135 -19.37 8.62 25.49
N GLY A 136 -19.01 9.88 25.76
CA GLY A 136 -19.39 10.99 24.90
C GLY A 136 -18.49 11.06 23.66
N ILE A 137 -19.04 10.76 22.48
CA ILE A 137 -18.28 10.76 21.21
C ILE A 137 -17.55 12.10 20.96
N PRO A 138 -18.18 13.29 21.11
CA PRO A 138 -17.47 14.56 20.92
C PRO A 138 -16.27 14.73 21.86
N ASN A 139 -16.41 14.29 23.12
CA ASN A 139 -15.32 14.34 24.11
C ASN A 139 -14.16 13.45 23.70
N GLN A 140 -14.44 12.31 23.06
CA GLN A 140 -13.40 11.42 22.54
C GLN A 140 -12.68 12.01 21.34
N ILE A 141 -13.40 12.60 20.41
CA ILE A 141 -12.80 13.31 19.28
C ILE A 141 -11.84 14.38 19.79
N THR A 142 -12.28 15.20 20.76
CA THR A 142 -11.41 16.20 21.39
C THR A 142 -10.21 15.58 22.12
N ALA A 143 -10.42 14.48 22.86
CA ALA A 143 -9.32 13.82 23.57
C ALA A 143 -8.28 13.25 22.61
N ILE A 144 -8.70 12.59 21.52
CA ILE A 144 -7.82 12.03 20.50
C ILE A 144 -7.06 13.14 19.79
N SER A 145 -7.72 14.22 19.39
CA SER A 145 -7.06 15.38 18.77
C SER A 145 -6.00 16.00 19.68
N LYS A 146 -6.26 16.07 21.00
CA LYS A 146 -5.28 16.56 21.97
C LYS A 146 -4.09 15.61 22.15
N ILE A 147 -4.32 14.30 22.09
CA ILE A 147 -3.26 13.29 22.24
C ILE A 147 -2.35 13.28 21.01
N CYS A 148 -2.93 13.35 19.81
CA CYS A 148 -2.11 13.36 18.59
C CYS A 148 -1.48 14.72 18.29
N GLU A 149 -1.88 15.78 19.02
CA GLU A 149 -1.41 17.17 18.80
C GLU A 149 -1.75 17.74 17.41
N TYR A 150 -2.73 17.15 16.72
CA TYR A 150 -3.22 17.63 15.43
C TYR A 150 -4.75 17.73 15.40
N PRO A 151 -5.30 18.73 14.68
CA PRO A 151 -6.70 18.69 14.26
C PRO A 151 -6.94 17.47 13.38
N LEU A 152 -8.01 16.72 13.62
CA LEU A 152 -8.28 15.49 12.87
C LEU A 152 -8.58 15.75 11.40
N GLU A 153 -9.08 16.95 11.08
CA GLU A 153 -9.34 17.41 9.72
C GLU A 153 -8.03 17.51 8.91
N GLU A 154 -6.92 17.87 9.54
CA GLU A 154 -5.61 17.94 8.89
C GLU A 154 -5.01 16.56 8.59
N LEU A 155 -5.53 15.52 9.25
CA LEU A 155 -5.10 14.13 9.08
C LEU A 155 -5.96 13.39 8.04
N GLU A 156 -7.00 14.02 7.51
CA GLU A 156 -7.91 13.44 6.51
C GLU A 156 -7.18 12.80 5.30
N PRO A 157 -6.08 13.37 4.74
CA PRO A 157 -5.36 12.73 3.64
C PRO A 157 -4.81 11.32 3.96
N LEU A 158 -4.54 11.03 5.24
CA LEU A 158 -4.08 9.71 5.68
C LEU A 158 -5.15 8.63 5.51
N LYS A 159 -6.44 8.99 5.53
CA LYS A 159 -7.56 8.04 5.34
C LYS A 159 -7.61 7.46 3.92
N TYR A 160 -6.88 8.06 2.99
CA TYR A 160 -6.77 7.60 1.61
C TYR A 160 -5.47 6.83 1.34
N ILE A 161 -4.69 6.53 2.39
CA ILE A 161 -3.58 5.59 2.31
C ILE A 161 -4.16 4.21 2.64
N CYS A 162 -4.26 3.36 1.61
CA CYS A 162 -4.95 2.09 1.71
C CYS A 162 -4.00 0.93 1.37
N SER A 163 -4.26 -0.19 2.03
CA SER A 163 -3.75 -1.49 1.62
C SER A 163 -4.84 -2.26 0.86
N PHE A 164 -4.41 -3.02 -0.15
CA PHE A 164 -5.30 -3.90 -0.90
C PHE A 164 -4.82 -5.33 -0.78
N ARG A 165 -5.74 -6.21 -0.37
CA ARG A 165 -5.53 -7.65 -0.28
C ARG A 165 -6.21 -8.33 -1.47
N MET A 166 -5.42 -9.09 -2.23
CA MET A 166 -5.87 -9.92 -3.34
C MET A 166 -5.45 -11.36 -3.04
N GLY A 167 -6.37 -12.16 -2.51
CA GLY A 167 -6.05 -13.48 -1.95
C GLY A 167 -5.05 -13.39 -0.80
N LYS A 168 -3.84 -13.96 -0.98
CA LYS A 168 -2.75 -13.92 0.02
C LYS A 168 -1.80 -12.74 -0.15
N MET A 169 -1.95 -11.95 -1.22
CA MET A 169 -1.06 -10.84 -1.52
C MET A 169 -1.58 -9.55 -0.93
N VAL A 170 -0.68 -8.77 -0.33
CA VAL A 170 -0.97 -7.41 0.14
C VAL A 170 -0.14 -6.44 -0.70
N PHE A 171 -0.80 -5.38 -1.14
CA PHE A 171 -0.21 -4.32 -1.93
C PHE A 171 -0.57 -2.97 -1.30
N GLN A 172 0.25 -1.96 -1.57
CA GLN A 172 0.13 -0.63 -0.99
C GLN A 172 -0.16 0.40 -2.08
N SER A 173 -1.03 1.37 -1.79
CA SER A 173 -1.34 2.44 -2.74
C SER A 173 -0.14 3.36 -2.91
N GLU A 174 0.11 3.87 -4.12
CA GLU A 174 1.07 4.95 -4.31
C GLU A 174 0.64 6.20 -3.53
N LEU A 175 1.58 6.89 -2.87
CA LEU A 175 1.27 8.14 -2.19
C LEU A 175 1.18 9.29 -3.18
N THR A 176 0.10 10.06 -3.07
CA THR A 176 -0.02 11.36 -3.71
C THR A 176 0.98 12.36 -3.11
N LYS A 177 1.23 13.48 -3.82
CA LYS A 177 2.10 14.54 -3.31
C LYS A 177 1.64 15.08 -1.95
N VAL A 178 0.33 15.31 -1.80
CA VAL A 178 -0.28 15.79 -0.55
C VAL A 178 -0.02 14.83 0.61
N GLN A 179 -0.15 13.52 0.37
CA GLN A 179 0.12 12.51 1.40
C GLN A 179 1.59 12.47 1.80
N ARG A 180 2.52 12.59 0.85
CA ARG A 180 3.96 12.61 1.15
C ARG A 180 4.34 13.85 1.98
N GLU A 181 3.88 15.02 1.55
CA GLU A 181 4.11 16.28 2.28
C GLU A 181 3.53 16.23 3.70
N LEU A 182 2.35 15.59 3.86
CA LEU A 182 1.77 15.38 5.18
C LEU A 182 2.65 14.44 6.04
N LEU A 183 3.12 13.31 5.51
CA LEU A 183 3.99 12.41 6.26
C LEU A 183 5.31 13.08 6.68
N GLU A 184 5.91 13.88 5.78
CA GLU A 184 7.10 14.68 6.10
C GLU A 184 6.82 15.66 7.24
N ARG A 185 5.69 16.37 7.19
CA ARG A 185 5.26 17.31 8.24
C ARG A 185 5.02 16.62 9.58
N LEU A 186 4.51 15.38 9.56
CA LEU A 186 4.29 14.55 10.74
C LEU A 186 5.56 13.84 11.23
N GLY A 187 6.67 13.91 10.48
CA GLY A 187 7.92 13.21 10.80
C GLY A 187 7.83 11.68 10.69
N LEU A 188 6.98 11.18 9.78
CA LEU A 188 6.67 9.75 9.64
C LEU A 188 7.31 9.15 8.39
N ALA A 189 7.88 7.96 8.53
CA ALA A 189 8.32 7.17 7.38
C ALA A 189 7.17 6.35 6.79
N GLU A 190 7.21 6.11 5.47
CA GLU A 190 6.13 5.38 4.78
C GLU A 190 5.88 3.98 5.35
N ASN A 191 6.91 3.30 5.84
CA ASN A 191 6.83 1.95 6.43
C ASN A 191 6.21 1.93 7.83
N GLU A 192 6.03 3.08 8.47
CA GLU A 192 5.37 3.18 9.78
C GLU A 192 3.85 3.30 9.65
N ILE A 193 3.36 3.60 8.44
CA ILE A 193 1.97 3.95 8.15
C ILE A 193 1.32 2.95 7.19
N ARG A 194 2.12 2.08 6.55
CA ARG A 194 1.69 1.11 5.54
C ARG A 194 1.79 -0.34 6.00
#